data_AF-A0A8D8KMH7-F1
#
_entry.id   AF-A0A8D8KMH7-F1
#
_cell.length_a   1.000
_cell.length_b   1.000
_cell.length_c   1.000
_cell.angle_alpha   90.00
_cell.angle_beta   90.00
_cell.angle_gamma   90.00
#
_symmetry.space_group_name_H-M   'P 1'
#
loop_
_entity.id
_entity.type
_entity.pdbx_description
1 polymer ?
#
loop_
_entity_poly.entity_id
_entity_poly.type
_entity_poly.pdbx_seq_one_letter_code
_entity_poly.pdbx_strand_id
1 'polypeptide(L)'
;INVLMWDLQEKSTLADKHELLNLSSSNHLEKSLQLLMDRVDDMSQDIVKYNTYCRNLSKQQQQKQQYQQRRQQENAQRQSRGEPPLPEEDISKMFKAPQAPPRMDTLLIAGQINNYCQNIKEFTSQNLGKLCMAEALQSNSSCRER
;
A
#
# COMPACT_ATOMS: atom_id res chain seq x y z
N ILE A 1 -25.32 -36.03 -4.55
CA ILE A 1 -24.86 -34.83 -3.80
C ILE A 1 -26.02 -34.17 -3.05
N ASN A 2 -27.14 -33.84 -3.69
CA ASN A 2 -28.27 -33.19 -2.98
C ASN A 2 -28.90 -34.04 -1.86
N VAL A 3 -29.16 -35.34 -2.08
CA VAL A 3 -29.79 -36.22 -1.06
C VAL A 3 -28.97 -36.31 0.25
N LEU A 4 -27.64 -36.32 0.16
CA LEU A 4 -26.77 -36.35 1.33
C LEU A 4 -26.78 -35.01 2.09
N MET A 5 -26.90 -33.90 1.36
CA MET A 5 -27.04 -32.56 1.96
C MET A 5 -28.39 -32.41 2.68
N TRP A 6 -29.46 -33.03 2.17
CA TRP A 6 -30.76 -33.08 2.82
C TRP A 6 -30.73 -33.83 4.16
N ASP A 7 -30.15 -35.04 4.20
CA ASP A 7 -30.04 -35.84 5.43
C ASP A 7 -29.12 -35.16 6.48
N LEU A 8 -28.10 -34.42 6.04
CA LEU A 8 -27.26 -33.60 6.92
C LEU A 8 -27.97 -32.35 7.45
N GLN A 9 -28.83 -31.72 6.64
CA GLN A 9 -29.58 -30.52 7.05
C GLN A 9 -30.62 -30.83 8.13
N GLU A 10 -31.20 -32.04 8.13
CA GLU A 10 -32.10 -32.52 9.18
C GLU A 10 -31.35 -32.77 10.51
N LYS A 11 -30.06 -33.12 10.42
CA LYS A 11 -29.19 -33.42 11.57
C LYS A 11 -28.35 -32.22 12.04
N SER A 12 -28.36 -31.11 11.30
CA SER A 12 -27.61 -29.88 11.60
C SER A 12 -28.28 -29.12 12.76
N THR A 13 -27.52 -28.80 13.81
CA THR A 13 -28.04 -28.04 14.95
C THR A 13 -28.41 -26.60 14.57
N LEU A 14 -29.48 -26.06 15.16
CA LEU A 14 -29.92 -24.66 14.97
C LEU A 14 -28.84 -23.62 15.34
N ALA A 15 -27.84 -24.01 16.13
CA ALA A 15 -26.76 -23.15 16.60
C ALA A 15 -25.89 -22.56 15.47
N ASP A 16 -25.63 -23.30 14.39
CA ASP A 16 -24.77 -22.85 13.29
C ASP A 16 -25.36 -21.65 12.51
N LYS A 17 -26.69 -21.46 12.57
CA LYS A 17 -27.38 -20.38 11.83
C LYS A 17 -27.36 -19.04 12.57
N HIS A 18 -27.15 -19.05 13.89
CA HIS A 18 -27.18 -17.84 14.71
C HIS A 18 -25.84 -17.08 14.74
N GLU A 19 -24.71 -17.72 14.40
CA GLU A 19 -23.41 -17.02 14.29
C GLU A 19 -23.43 -15.92 13.21
N LEU A 20 -24.16 -16.15 12.10
CA LEU A 20 -24.22 -15.18 11.02
C LEU A 20 -24.85 -13.85 11.44
N LEU A 21 -25.84 -13.87 12.34
CA LEU A 21 -26.50 -12.65 12.85
C LEU A 21 -25.84 -12.11 14.12
N ASN A 22 -24.70 -12.68 14.53
CA ASN A 22 -24.02 -12.21 15.70
C ASN A 22 -23.44 -10.80 15.49
N LEU A 23 -23.81 -9.88 16.39
CA LEU A 23 -23.34 -8.50 16.45
C LEU A 23 -22.04 -8.37 17.26
N SER A 24 -21.68 -9.36 18.08
CA SER A 24 -20.45 -9.34 18.90
C SER A 24 -19.22 -9.71 18.06
N SER A 25 -18.77 -8.80 17.20
CA SER A 25 -17.64 -9.04 16.29
C SER A 25 -16.45 -8.07 16.46
N SER A 26 -16.42 -7.31 17.57
CA SER A 26 -15.46 -6.19 17.77
C SER A 26 -13.98 -6.55 17.57
N ASN A 27 -13.57 -7.76 17.98
CA ASN A 27 -12.17 -8.17 17.96
C ASN A 27 -11.60 -8.38 16.54
N HIS A 28 -12.45 -8.69 15.55
CA HIS A 28 -11.98 -8.93 14.18
C HIS A 28 -11.65 -7.62 13.46
N LEU A 29 -12.50 -6.59 13.65
CA LEU A 29 -12.29 -5.27 13.07
C LEU A 29 -11.04 -4.60 13.65
N GLU A 30 -10.87 -4.66 14.97
CA GLU A 30 -9.72 -4.10 15.67
C GLU A 30 -8.40 -4.67 15.13
N LYS A 31 -8.29 -6.00 15.05
CA LYS A 31 -7.11 -6.67 14.50
C LYS A 31 -6.87 -6.32 13.03
N SER A 32 -7.92 -6.26 12.22
CA SER A 32 -7.81 -5.91 10.80
C SER A 32 -7.33 -4.48 10.60
N LEU A 33 -7.81 -3.55 11.44
CA LEU A 33 -7.36 -2.16 11.45
C LEU A 33 -5.91 -2.04 11.94
N GLN A 34 -5.52 -2.80 12.95
CA GLN A 34 -4.14 -2.82 13.44
C GLN A 34 -3.16 -3.32 12.37
N LEU A 35 -3.48 -4.44 11.71
CA LEU A 35 -2.68 -4.95 10.59
C LEU A 35 -2.62 -3.97 9.41
N LEU A 36 -3.72 -3.25 9.14
CA LEU A 36 -3.74 -2.20 8.13
C LEU A 36 -2.81 -1.04 8.50
N MET A 37 -2.85 -0.57 9.76
CA MET A 37 -1.96 0.50 10.25
C MET A 37 -0.50 0.10 10.09
N ASP A 38 -0.11 -1.11 10.51
CA ASP A 38 1.26 -1.60 10.38
C ASP A 38 1.74 -1.58 8.92
N ARG A 39 0.89 -2.01 7.96
CA ARG A 39 1.25 -1.99 6.53
C ARG A 39 1.29 -0.60 5.94
N VAL A 40 0.45 0.32 6.40
CA VAL A 40 0.53 1.72 5.97
C VAL A 40 1.83 2.36 6.47
N ASP A 41 2.27 2.04 7.69
CA ASP A 41 3.56 2.50 8.22
C ASP A 41 4.75 1.94 7.45
N ASP A 42 4.74 0.64 7.11
CA ASP A 42 5.75 0.02 6.24
C ASP A 42 5.81 0.74 4.87
N MET A 43 4.65 1.00 4.26
CA MET A 43 4.57 1.71 2.98
C MET A 43 5.10 3.14 3.08
N SER A 44 4.81 3.84 4.19
CA SER A 44 5.31 5.19 4.45
C SER A 44 6.84 5.22 4.51
N GLN A 45 7.45 4.26 5.20
CA GLN A 45 8.92 4.13 5.25
C GLN A 45 9.53 3.91 3.85
N ASP A 46 8.92 3.05 3.04
CA ASP A 46 9.37 2.82 1.66
C ASP A 46 9.23 4.05 0.77
N ILE A 47 8.16 4.82 0.92
CA ILE A 47 7.98 6.11 0.23
C ILE A 47 9.10 7.08 0.60
N VAL A 48 9.51 7.16 1.86
CA VAL A 48 10.62 8.02 2.31
C VAL A 48 11.94 7.59 1.68
N LYS A 49 12.23 6.28 1.62
CA LYS A 49 13.42 5.74 0.93
C LYS A 49 13.42 6.11 -0.55
N TYR A 50 12.29 5.93 -1.23
CA TYR A 50 12.14 6.27 -2.65
C TYR A 50 12.30 7.77 -2.91
N ASN A 51 11.70 8.62 -2.08
CA ASN A 51 11.85 10.07 -2.18
C ASN A 51 13.31 10.51 -1.99
N THR A 52 14.03 9.86 -1.08
CA THR A 52 15.46 10.11 -0.86
C THR A 52 16.27 9.72 -2.10
N TYR A 53 15.99 8.55 -2.68
CA TYR A 53 16.59 8.12 -3.95
C TYR A 53 16.36 9.15 -5.07
N CYS A 54 15.11 9.62 -5.28
CA CYS A 54 14.77 10.61 -6.28
C CYS A 54 15.53 11.94 -6.07
N ARG A 55 15.64 12.41 -4.83
CA ARG A 55 16.42 13.62 -4.48
C ARG A 55 17.90 13.45 -4.81
N ASN A 56 18.47 12.30 -4.47
CA ASN A 56 19.89 12.01 -4.74
C ASN A 56 20.17 11.90 -6.25
N LEU A 57 19.28 11.26 -7.00
CA LEU A 57 19.36 11.16 -8.44
C LEU A 57 19.33 12.55 -9.10
N SER A 58 18.37 13.40 -8.70
CA SER A 58 18.25 14.77 -9.21
C SER A 58 19.49 15.61 -8.91
N LYS A 59 19.99 15.56 -7.66
CA LYS A 59 21.24 16.26 -7.27
C LYS A 59 22.43 15.80 -8.11
N GLN A 60 22.58 14.49 -8.31
CA GLN A 60 23.68 13.97 -9.11
C GLN A 60 23.57 14.40 -10.58
N GLN A 61 22.36 14.39 -11.14
CA GLN A 61 22.13 14.83 -12.51
C GLN A 61 22.48 16.31 -12.71
N GLN A 62 22.14 17.16 -11.73
CA GLN A 62 22.55 18.57 -11.72
C GLN A 62 24.07 18.74 -11.63
N GLN A 63 24.74 17.99 -10.74
CA GLN A 63 26.20 18.03 -10.61
C GLN A 63 26.89 17.59 -11.91
N LYS A 64 26.39 16.53 -12.55
CA LYS A 64 26.89 16.05 -13.84
C LYS A 64 26.74 17.12 -14.93
N GLN A 65 25.59 17.77 -15.02
CA GLN A 65 25.36 18.85 -15.99
C GLN A 65 26.27 20.06 -15.74
N GLN A 66 26.43 20.49 -14.48
CA GLN A 66 27.33 21.59 -14.13
C GLN A 66 28.79 21.26 -14.45
N TYR A 67 29.24 20.04 -14.16
CA TYR A 67 30.58 19.58 -14.50
C TYR A 67 30.80 19.59 -16.02
N GLN A 68 29.86 19.05 -16.79
CA GLN A 68 29.93 19.06 -18.27
C GLN A 68 29.99 20.48 -18.83
N GLN A 69 29.17 21.39 -18.31
CA GLN A 69 29.15 22.79 -18.75
C GLN A 69 30.48 23.50 -18.45
N ARG A 70 31.06 23.30 -17.26
CA ARG A 70 32.38 23.86 -16.91
C ARG A 70 33.48 23.34 -17.82
N ARG A 71 33.49 22.03 -18.10
CA ARG A 71 34.47 21.41 -19.00
C ARG A 71 34.36 21.95 -20.44
N GLN A 72 33.14 22.15 -20.94
CA GLN A 72 32.93 22.76 -22.25
C GLN A 72 33.45 24.21 -22.30
N GLN A 73 33.19 25.00 -21.26
CA GLN A 73 33.69 26.38 -21.18
C GLN A 73 35.22 26.44 -21.13
N GLU A 74 35.86 25.57 -20.33
CA GLU A 74 37.32 25.54 -20.24
C GLU A 74 37.96 25.07 -21.56
N ASN A 75 37.41 24.02 -22.18
CA ASN A 75 37.90 23.55 -23.48
C ASN A 75 37.75 24.62 -24.59
N ALA A 76 36.67 25.39 -24.58
CA ALA A 76 36.48 26.51 -25.51
C ALA A 76 37.54 27.62 -25.29
N GLN A 77 37.91 27.91 -24.04
CA GLN A 77 38.98 28.86 -23.72
C GLN A 77 40.38 28.35 -24.09
N ARG A 78 40.65 27.05 -23.94
CA ARG A 78 41.92 26.43 -24.37
C ARG A 78 42.07 26.45 -25.89
N GLN A 79 40.99 26.14 -26.62
CA GLN A 79 40.97 26.23 -28.08
C GLN A 79 41.28 27.63 -28.61
N SER A 80 40.77 28.69 -27.96
CA SER A 80 41.10 30.07 -28.39
C SER A 80 42.56 30.46 -28.13
N ARG A 81 43.25 29.76 -27.21
CA ARG A 81 44.68 29.92 -26.92
C ARG A 81 45.58 28.98 -27.74
N GLY A 82 45.00 28.10 -28.57
CA GLY A 82 45.74 27.07 -29.32
C GLY A 82 46.24 25.90 -28.46
N GLU A 83 45.73 25.74 -27.24
CA GLU A 83 46.05 24.60 -26.38
C GLU A 83 45.12 23.41 -26.67
N PRO A 84 45.61 22.16 -26.56
CA PRO A 84 44.78 20.97 -26.72
C PRO A 84 43.70 20.89 -25.60
N PRO A 85 42.52 20.31 -25.91
CA PRO A 85 41.44 20.15 -24.92
C PRO A 85 41.88 19.20 -23.79
N LEU A 86 41.24 19.37 -22.62
CA LEU A 86 41.50 18.51 -21.47
C LEU A 86 41.20 17.03 -21.79
N PRO A 87 41.95 16.08 -21.20
CA PRO A 87 41.72 14.64 -21.41
C PRO A 87 40.28 14.25 -21.12
N GLU A 88 39.71 13.36 -21.94
CA GLU A 88 38.39 12.80 -21.71
C GLU A 88 38.42 11.92 -20.45
N GLU A 89 37.94 12.48 -19.33
CA GLU A 89 37.65 11.69 -18.16
C GLU A 89 36.31 10.99 -18.35
N ASP A 90 36.24 9.72 -17.98
CA ASP A 90 35.02 8.94 -18.10
C ASP A 90 33.97 9.42 -17.07
N ILE A 91 33.08 10.30 -17.53
CA ILE A 91 32.02 10.92 -16.73
C ILE A 91 31.15 9.85 -16.06
N SER A 92 31.01 8.66 -16.67
CA SER A 92 30.25 7.55 -16.11
C SER A 92 30.94 6.90 -14.91
N LYS A 93 32.29 6.96 -14.82
CA LYS A 93 33.04 6.49 -13.65
C LYS A 93 32.96 7.46 -12.47
N MET A 94 32.85 8.76 -12.73
CA MET A 94 32.72 9.78 -11.67
C MET A 94 31.31 9.94 -11.12
N PHE A 95 30.29 9.88 -11.98
CA PHE A 95 28.88 10.05 -11.59
C PHE A 95 28.12 8.73 -11.72
N LYS A 96 28.37 7.82 -10.78
CA LYS A 96 27.69 6.51 -10.73
C LYS A 96 26.25 6.70 -10.27
N ALA A 97 25.28 6.34 -11.11
CA ALA A 97 23.86 6.42 -10.77
C ALA A 97 23.58 5.71 -9.43
N PRO A 98 22.86 6.35 -8.48
CA PRO A 98 22.41 5.69 -7.26
C PRO A 98 21.62 4.43 -7.61
N GLN A 99 21.77 3.38 -6.81
CA GLN A 99 20.97 2.18 -6.99
C GLN A 99 19.53 2.48 -6.61
N ALA A 100 18.60 2.14 -7.50
CA ALA A 100 17.17 2.26 -7.22
C ALA A 100 16.77 1.30 -6.08
N PRO A 101 15.91 1.73 -5.15
CA PRO A 101 15.38 0.83 -4.14
C PRO A 101 14.53 -0.28 -4.80
N PRO A 102 14.55 -1.51 -4.25
CA PRO A 102 13.67 -2.59 -4.71
C PRO A 102 12.20 -2.16 -4.65
N ARG A 103 11.40 -2.52 -5.68
CA ARG A 103 9.97 -2.15 -5.75
C ARG A 103 9.00 -3.30 -5.47
N MET A 104 9.52 -4.53 -5.35
CA MET A 104 8.68 -5.72 -5.14
C MET A 104 7.96 -5.66 -3.79
N ASP A 105 8.69 -5.35 -2.72
CA ASP A 105 8.13 -5.29 -1.37
C ASP A 105 7.05 -4.22 -1.26
N THR A 106 7.27 -3.04 -1.85
CA THR A 106 6.26 -1.97 -1.91
C THR A 106 4.98 -2.41 -2.64
N LEU A 107 5.11 -3.20 -3.71
CA LEU A 107 3.94 -3.73 -4.43
C LEU A 107 3.17 -4.75 -3.58
N LEU A 108 3.89 -5.62 -2.85
CA LEU A 108 3.29 -6.60 -1.95
C LEU A 108 2.55 -5.91 -0.80
N ILE A 109 3.15 -4.89 -0.19
CA ILE A 109 2.54 -4.10 0.88
C ILE A 109 1.26 -3.42 0.37
N ALA A 110 1.27 -2.83 -0.82
CA ALA A 110 0.08 -2.24 -1.43
C ALA A 110 -1.05 -3.27 -1.65
N GLY A 111 -0.70 -4.50 -2.05
CA GLY A 111 -1.64 -5.60 -2.17
C GLY A 111 -2.26 -5.99 -0.82
N GLN A 112 -1.46 -6.06 0.23
CA GLN A 112 -1.92 -6.36 1.59
C GLN A 112 -2.85 -5.27 2.13
N ILE A 113 -2.48 -3.98 1.96
CA ILE A 113 -3.34 -2.84 2.31
C ILE A 113 -4.70 -2.95 1.61
N ASN A 114 -4.69 -3.23 0.30
CA ASN A 114 -5.94 -3.39 -0.44
C ASN A 114 -6.79 -4.55 0.11
N ASN A 115 -6.18 -5.70 0.41
CA ASN A 115 -6.91 -6.83 0.99
C ASN A 115 -7.54 -6.48 2.34
N TYR A 116 -6.79 -5.85 3.26
CA TYR A 116 -7.35 -5.41 4.54
C TYR A 116 -8.48 -4.41 4.37
N CYS A 117 -8.35 -3.44 3.46
CA CYS A 117 -9.42 -2.51 3.13
C CYS A 117 -10.68 -3.20 2.60
N GLN A 118 -10.55 -4.23 1.75
CA GLN A 118 -11.71 -4.99 1.27
C GLN A 118 -12.37 -5.78 2.40
N ASN A 119 -11.59 -6.48 3.22
CA ASN A 119 -12.12 -7.25 4.35
C ASN A 119 -12.86 -6.36 5.35
N ILE A 120 -12.31 -5.18 5.66
CA ILE A 120 -12.95 -4.20 6.55
C ILE A 120 -14.27 -3.69 5.95
N LYS A 121 -14.30 -3.38 4.65
CA LYS A 121 -15.52 -2.92 3.97
C LYS A 121 -16.60 -3.99 4.00
N GLU A 122 -16.26 -5.22 3.67
CA GLU A 122 -17.19 -6.34 3.67
C GLU A 122 -17.74 -6.59 5.09
N PHE A 123 -16.85 -6.64 6.07
CA PHE A 123 -17.22 -6.79 7.48
C PHE A 123 -18.14 -5.66 7.96
N THR A 124 -17.85 -4.41 7.58
CA THR A 124 -18.67 -3.24 7.94
C THR A 124 -20.05 -3.32 7.28
N SER A 125 -20.12 -3.68 6.00
CA SER A 125 -21.38 -3.85 5.28
C SER A 125 -22.25 -4.94 5.90
N GLN A 126 -21.65 -6.09 6.24
CA GLN A 126 -22.37 -7.18 6.91
C GLN A 126 -22.92 -6.75 8.27
N ASN A 127 -22.11 -6.10 9.11
CA ASN A 127 -22.57 -5.65 10.44
C ASN A 127 -23.62 -4.55 10.37
N LEU A 128 -23.54 -3.64 9.40
CA LEU A 128 -24.58 -2.64 9.18
C LEU A 128 -25.93 -3.31 8.85
N GLY A 129 -25.92 -4.31 7.96
CA GLY A 129 -27.12 -5.09 7.64
C GLY A 129 -27.73 -5.77 8.88
N LYS A 130 -26.89 -6.40 9.71
CA LYS A 130 -27.33 -7.01 10.97
C LYS A 130 -27.94 -5.98 11.93
N LEU A 131 -27.33 -4.81 12.04
CA LEU A 131 -27.80 -3.74 12.92
C LEU A 131 -29.16 -3.19 12.47
N CYS A 132 -29.34 -2.96 11.16
CA CYS A 132 -30.64 -2.57 10.60
C CYS A 132 -31.72 -3.63 10.83
N MET A 133 -31.38 -4.92 10.69
CA MET A 133 -32.30 -6.03 11.02
C MET A 133 -32.69 -6.02 12.50
N ALA A 134 -31.73 -5.84 13.40
CA ALA A 134 -31.97 -5.76 14.83
C ALA A 134 -32.86 -4.56 15.20
N GLU A 135 -32.65 -3.40 14.57
CA GLU A 135 -33.47 -2.21 14.74
C GLU A 135 -34.92 -2.42 14.28
N ALA A 136 -35.12 -3.04 13.10
CA ALA A 136 -36.44 -3.37 12.59
C ALA A 136 -37.20 -4.38 13.48
N LEU A 137 -36.49 -5.31 14.12
CA LEU A 137 -37.07 -6.24 15.08
C LEU A 137 -37.45 -5.53 16.38
N GLN A 138 -36.55 -4.71 16.94
CA GLN A 138 -36.77 -3.98 18.20
C GLN A 138 -37.94 -2.98 18.10
N SER A 139 -37.99 -2.21 17.01
CA SER A 139 -39.06 -1.24 16.75
C SER A 139 -40.43 -1.91 16.68
N ASN A 140 -40.55 -3.06 16.01
CA ASN A 140 -41.80 -3.85 15.98
C ASN A 140 -42.21 -4.39 17.35
N SER A 141 -41.27 -4.88 18.18
CA SER A 141 -41.59 -5.32 19.55
C SER A 141 -42.09 -4.16 20.43
N SER A 142 -41.50 -2.97 20.31
CA SER A 142 -41.92 -1.80 21.09
C SER A 142 -43.31 -1.26 20.72
N CYS A 143 -43.79 -1.54 19.50
CA CYS A 143 -45.12 -1.17 19.01
C CYS A 143 -46.20 -2.20 19.45
N ARG A 144 -45.79 -3.43 19.76
CA ARG A 144 -46.69 -4.53 20.15
C ARG A 144 -47.03 -4.55 21.65
N GLU A 145 -46.27 -3.82 22.46
CA GLU A 145 -46.46 -3.68 23.92
C GLU A 145 -47.21 -2.39 24.33
N ARG A 146 -47.74 -1.63 23.36
CA ARG A 146 -48.69 -0.51 23.58
C ARG A 146 -50.06 -0.86 23.02
#